data_AF-A0A221W3U8-F1
#
_entry.id   AF-A0A221W3U8-F1
#
_cell.length_a   1.000
_cell.length_b   1.000
_cell.length_c   1.000
_cell.angle_alpha   90.00
_cell.angle_beta   90.00
_cell.angle_gamma   90.00
#
_symmetry.space_group_name_H-M   'P 1'
#
loop_
_entity.id
_entity.type
_entity.pdbx_description
1 polymer ?
#
loop_
_entity_poly.entity_id
_entity_poly.type
_entity_poly.pdbx_seq_one_letter_code
_entity_poly.pdbx_strand_id
1 'polypeptide(L)'
;MAAEFGATVWGRAWLRTVESTSVTTVDSGLPKARALARNKAVEGLAVGTGRVTAGVRVKDVVYRVGLILPEWTGDMRMEAERLVAGVAAQRAALAPGDLPDALEADLRGAGVDLVVPAADQVVQCDCRARGPRCVHVVAVLYSLVQRIDEEPALALVLRSARAARIGESASGVERIPLGQLDPARFYGD
;
A
#
# COMPACT_ATOMS: atom_id res chain seq x y z
N MET A 1 13.81 -1.29 17.24
CA MET A 1 13.32 -2.09 16.11
C MET A 1 12.33 -1.25 15.34
N ALA A 2 12.54 -0.99 14.05
CA ALA A 2 11.52 -0.37 13.21
C ALA A 2 10.30 -1.30 13.15
N ALA A 3 9.09 -0.74 13.06
CA ALA A 3 7.89 -1.53 12.83
C ALA A 3 8.05 -2.29 11.50
N GLU A 4 7.79 -3.59 11.51
CA GLU A 4 7.93 -4.46 10.33
C GLU A 4 6.97 -4.06 9.19
N PHE A 5 5.79 -3.59 9.58
CA PHE A 5 4.74 -3.04 8.73
C PHE A 5 4.21 -1.78 9.41
N GLY A 6 3.81 -0.76 8.65
CA GLY A 6 3.34 0.52 9.19
C GLY A 6 4.48 1.36 9.76
N ALA A 7 5.62 1.40 9.08
CA ALA A 7 6.74 2.25 9.46
C ALA A 7 6.45 3.75 9.24
N THR A 8 5.64 4.10 8.23
CA THR A 8 5.22 5.49 7.91
C THR A 8 3.78 5.76 8.36
N VAL A 9 3.35 7.02 8.39
CA VAL A 9 1.93 7.35 8.68
C VAL A 9 0.99 6.74 7.65
N TRP A 10 1.45 6.67 6.40
CA TRP A 10 0.74 6.09 5.25
C TRP A 10 0.55 4.58 5.42
N GLY A 11 1.61 3.83 5.71
CA GLY A 11 1.50 2.39 5.96
C GLY A 11 0.71 2.10 7.23
N ARG A 12 0.85 2.91 8.29
CA ARG A 12 0.01 2.80 9.51
C ARG A 12 -1.47 2.96 9.22
N ALA A 13 -1.85 3.88 8.32
CA ALA A 13 -3.25 4.05 7.94
C ALA A 13 -3.84 2.75 7.39
N TRP A 14 -3.10 2.08 6.50
CA TRP A 14 -3.51 0.80 5.93
C TRP A 14 -3.43 -0.36 6.92
N LEU A 15 -2.39 -0.44 7.75
CA LEU A 15 -2.19 -1.50 8.72
C LEU A 15 -3.37 -1.63 9.70
N ARG A 16 -3.96 -0.49 10.11
CA ARG A 16 -5.15 -0.47 10.99
C ARG A 16 -6.36 -1.20 10.39
N THR A 17 -6.42 -1.36 9.07
CA THR A 17 -7.51 -2.10 8.39
C THR A 17 -7.23 -3.61 8.26
N VAL A 18 -6.00 -4.01 8.55
CA VAL A 18 -5.55 -5.41 8.61
C VAL A 18 -5.66 -5.92 10.04
N GLU A 19 -5.05 -5.20 10.97
CA GLU A 19 -5.05 -5.49 12.41
C GLU A 19 -6.15 -4.64 13.08
N SER A 20 -7.41 -5.04 12.90
CA SER A 20 -8.53 -4.36 13.57
C SER A 20 -8.34 -4.42 15.09
N THR A 21 -8.51 -3.29 15.77
CA THR A 21 -8.44 -3.16 17.23
C THR A 21 -9.69 -3.69 17.95
N SER A 22 -10.65 -4.29 17.23
CA SER A 22 -11.87 -4.81 17.84
C SER A 22 -11.58 -6.07 18.66
N VAL A 23 -11.77 -5.97 19.97
CA VAL A 23 -11.50 -7.01 20.98
C VAL A 23 -12.43 -8.23 20.86
N THR A 24 -13.44 -8.16 20.00
CA THR A 24 -14.53 -9.15 19.95
C THR A 24 -14.18 -10.45 19.22
N THR A 25 -13.17 -10.47 18.35
CA THR A 25 -12.70 -11.71 17.70
C THR A 25 -11.21 -11.64 17.37
N VAL A 26 -10.40 -12.52 17.97
CA VAL A 26 -9.00 -12.70 17.59
C VAL A 26 -8.95 -13.47 16.27
N ASP A 27 -8.53 -12.82 15.18
CA ASP A 27 -8.31 -13.49 13.90
C ASP A 27 -7.03 -14.36 13.99
N SER A 28 -7.24 -15.65 14.23
CA SER A 28 -6.18 -16.67 14.33
C SER A 28 -5.37 -16.83 13.04
N GLY A 29 -5.82 -16.28 11.91
CA GLY A 29 -5.11 -16.25 10.65
C GLY A 29 -4.02 -15.17 10.57
N LEU A 30 -4.07 -14.12 11.39
CA LEU A 30 -3.15 -12.98 11.31
C LEU A 30 -1.67 -13.38 11.45
N PRO A 31 -1.25 -14.21 12.42
CA PRO A 31 0.16 -14.59 12.54
C PRO A 31 0.69 -15.31 11.30
N LYS A 32 -0.15 -16.18 10.70
CA LYS A 32 0.20 -16.92 9.49
C LYS A 32 0.27 -16.00 8.27
N ALA A 33 -0.69 -15.09 8.11
CA ALA A 33 -0.70 -14.13 7.02
C ALA A 33 0.51 -13.19 7.08
N ARG A 34 0.83 -12.69 8.28
CA ARG A 34 2.03 -11.89 8.54
C ARG A 34 3.30 -12.65 8.19
N ALA A 35 3.40 -13.93 8.59
CA ALA A 35 4.54 -14.77 8.24
C ALA A 35 4.69 -14.99 6.73
N LEU A 36 3.58 -15.15 5.99
CA LEU A 36 3.63 -15.25 4.52
C LEU A 36 4.17 -13.97 3.87
N ALA A 37 3.67 -12.80 4.28
CA ALA A 37 4.16 -11.51 3.78
C ALA A 37 5.65 -11.30 4.12
N ARG A 38 6.02 -11.54 5.38
CA ARG A 38 7.40 -11.43 5.89
C ARG A 38 8.37 -12.33 5.12
N ASN A 39 7.98 -13.58 4.85
CA ASN A 39 8.80 -14.56 4.15
C ASN A 39 8.75 -14.41 2.61
N LYS A 40 8.28 -13.27 2.08
CA LYS A 40 8.20 -12.99 0.63
C LYS A 40 7.42 -14.07 -0.16
N ALA A 41 6.40 -14.67 0.47
CA ALA A 41 5.51 -15.61 -0.19
C ALA A 41 4.51 -14.92 -1.13
N VAL A 42 4.35 -13.60 -0.99
CA VAL A 42 3.56 -12.78 -1.92
C VAL A 42 4.44 -12.40 -3.11
N GLU A 43 4.09 -12.90 -4.27
CA GLU A 43 4.81 -12.72 -5.54
C GLU A 43 4.01 -11.84 -6.50
N GLY A 44 4.71 -11.03 -7.30
CA GLY A 44 4.09 -10.22 -8.35
C GLY A 44 3.04 -9.21 -7.85
N LEU A 45 3.26 -8.60 -6.67
CA LEU A 45 2.36 -7.56 -6.15
C LEU A 45 2.33 -6.37 -7.13
N ALA A 46 1.19 -6.20 -7.79
CA ALA A 46 0.91 -5.07 -8.67
C ALA A 46 -0.14 -4.17 -8.01
N VAL A 47 0.18 -2.89 -7.91
CA VAL A 47 -0.65 -1.84 -7.32
C VAL A 47 -0.97 -0.84 -8.42
N GLY A 48 -2.25 -0.56 -8.61
CA GLY A 48 -2.71 0.44 -9.56
C GLY A 48 -4.00 1.08 -9.10
N THR A 49 -4.56 1.93 -9.94
CA THR A 49 -5.79 2.65 -9.61
C THR A 49 -6.95 1.72 -9.32
N GLY A 50 -7.48 1.81 -8.09
CA GLY A 50 -8.59 1.00 -7.60
C GLY A 50 -8.33 -0.51 -7.59
N ARG A 51 -7.08 -0.98 -7.77
CA ARG A 51 -6.79 -2.39 -7.96
C ARG A 51 -5.45 -2.82 -7.36
N VAL A 52 -5.49 -3.96 -6.68
CA VAL A 52 -4.29 -4.71 -6.25
C VAL A 52 -4.39 -6.15 -6.72
N THR A 53 -3.32 -6.70 -7.27
CA THR A 53 -3.23 -8.12 -7.61
C THR A 53 -1.92 -8.72 -7.15
N ALA A 54 -1.94 -10.00 -6.74
CA ALA A 54 -0.74 -10.73 -6.41
C ALA A 54 -0.98 -12.25 -6.48
N GLY A 55 0.11 -13.02 -6.54
CA GLY A 55 0.13 -14.44 -6.21
C GLY A 55 0.60 -14.65 -4.77
N VAL A 56 0.05 -15.65 -4.08
CA VAL A 56 0.53 -16.06 -2.75
C VAL A 56 0.92 -17.52 -2.79
N ARG A 57 2.22 -17.78 -2.67
CA ARG A 57 2.80 -19.12 -2.69
C ARG A 57 2.68 -19.78 -1.32
N VAL A 58 2.00 -20.91 -1.26
CA VAL A 58 1.92 -21.74 -0.06
C VAL A 58 2.24 -23.18 -0.47
N LYS A 59 3.41 -23.67 -0.03
CA LYS A 59 4.00 -24.93 -0.55
C LYS A 59 4.13 -24.84 -2.07
N ASP A 60 3.63 -25.83 -2.80
CA ASP A 60 3.74 -25.93 -4.27
C ASP A 60 2.58 -25.28 -5.02
N VAL A 61 1.69 -24.55 -4.32
CA VAL A 61 0.50 -23.91 -4.92
C VAL A 61 0.60 -22.40 -4.80
N VAL A 62 0.25 -21.69 -5.88
CA VAL A 62 0.12 -20.23 -5.92
C VAL A 62 -1.35 -19.87 -5.99
N TYR A 63 -1.84 -19.13 -5.00
CA TYR A 63 -3.20 -18.60 -4.97
C TYR A 63 -3.23 -17.20 -5.55
N ARG A 64 -4.10 -16.93 -6.52
CA ARG A 64 -4.29 -15.60 -7.07
C ARG A 64 -5.21 -14.79 -6.18
N VAL A 65 -4.80 -13.57 -5.87
CA VAL A 65 -5.53 -12.62 -5.05
C VAL A 65 -5.75 -11.34 -5.84
N GLY A 66 -6.97 -10.83 -5.82
CA GLY A 66 -7.36 -9.55 -6.40
C GLY A 66 -8.18 -8.74 -5.41
N LEU A 67 -7.89 -7.45 -5.30
CA LEU A 67 -8.67 -6.47 -4.55
C LEU A 67 -9.08 -5.36 -5.51
N ILE A 68 -10.36 -5.01 -5.48
CA ILE A 68 -10.90 -3.81 -6.12
C ILE A 68 -11.36 -2.87 -5.03
N LEU A 69 -10.95 -1.62 -5.16
CA LEU A 69 -11.21 -0.55 -4.23
C LEU A 69 -11.95 0.56 -4.98
N PRO A 70 -13.00 1.16 -4.39
CA PRO A 70 -13.60 2.35 -4.95
C PRO A 70 -12.56 3.47 -5.08
N GLU A 71 -12.71 4.30 -6.10
CA GLU A 71 -11.95 5.53 -6.27
C GLU A 71 -12.60 6.64 -5.42
N TRP A 72 -11.89 7.76 -5.22
CA TRP A 72 -12.49 8.99 -4.74
C TRP A 72 -13.44 9.56 -5.79
N THR A 73 -14.57 10.09 -5.33
CA THR A 73 -15.64 10.64 -6.18
C THR A 73 -16.07 12.02 -5.69
N GLY A 74 -16.57 12.85 -6.62
CA GLY A 74 -17.15 14.16 -6.30
C GLY A 74 -16.20 15.04 -5.49
N ASP A 75 -16.72 15.60 -4.40
CA ASP A 75 -16.00 16.54 -3.53
C ASP A 75 -14.72 15.94 -2.94
N MET A 76 -14.74 14.65 -2.58
CA MET A 76 -13.57 13.96 -2.02
C MET A 76 -12.40 13.91 -3.02
N ARG A 77 -12.70 13.71 -4.31
CA ARG A 77 -11.68 13.73 -5.36
C ARG A 77 -11.10 15.12 -5.54
N MET A 78 -11.96 16.13 -5.67
CA MET A 78 -11.53 17.51 -5.85
C MET A 78 -10.64 17.99 -4.70
N GLU A 79 -11.03 17.64 -3.47
CA GLU A 79 -10.27 18.03 -2.28
C GLU A 79 -8.92 17.29 -2.18
N ALA A 80 -8.89 15.99 -2.51
CA ALA A 80 -7.65 15.24 -2.59
C ALA A 80 -6.67 15.85 -3.60
N GLU A 81 -7.15 16.16 -4.81
CA GLU A 81 -6.35 16.77 -5.87
C GLU A 81 -5.83 18.16 -5.45
N ARG A 82 -6.67 18.97 -4.80
CA ARG A 82 -6.28 20.29 -4.28
C ARG A 82 -5.15 20.20 -3.26
N LEU A 83 -5.25 19.29 -2.30
CA LEU A 83 -4.24 19.10 -1.24
C LEU A 83 -2.92 18.59 -1.81
N VAL A 84 -2.97 17.60 -2.71
CA VAL A 84 -1.80 17.05 -3.39
C VAL A 84 -1.10 18.12 -4.23
N ALA A 85 -1.86 18.91 -5.00
CA ALA A 85 -1.32 20.01 -5.79
C ALA A 85 -0.68 21.09 -4.92
N GLY A 86 -1.27 21.40 -3.76
CA GLY A 86 -0.72 22.34 -2.79
C GLY A 86 0.67 21.93 -2.27
N VAL A 87 0.86 20.65 -1.98
CA VAL A 87 2.17 20.11 -1.55
C VAL A 87 3.19 20.12 -2.69
N ALA A 88 2.78 19.72 -3.90
CA ALA A 88 3.65 19.72 -5.07
C ALA A 88 4.15 21.13 -5.41
N ALA A 89 3.30 22.15 -5.31
CA ALA A 89 3.68 23.54 -5.56
C ALA A 89 4.68 24.11 -4.53
N GLN A 90 4.64 23.62 -3.29
CA GLN A 90 5.53 24.08 -2.21
C GLN A 90 6.88 23.37 -2.20
N ARG A 91 7.02 22.23 -2.89
CA ARG A 91 8.23 21.40 -2.84
C ARG A 91 8.69 20.98 -4.23
N ALA A 92 9.57 21.78 -4.81
CA ALA A 92 10.27 21.47 -6.06
C ALA A 92 11.22 20.25 -5.97
N ALA A 93 11.43 19.67 -4.77
CA ALA A 93 12.49 18.68 -4.50
C ALA A 93 12.00 17.43 -3.75
N LEU A 94 10.73 17.01 -3.91
CA LEU A 94 10.33 15.68 -3.42
C LEU A 94 11.02 14.60 -4.25
N ALA A 95 11.65 13.64 -3.58
CA ALA A 95 12.09 12.42 -4.22
C ALA A 95 10.86 11.68 -4.79
N PRO A 96 10.93 11.08 -5.99
CA PRO A 96 9.83 10.32 -6.54
C PRO A 96 9.33 9.26 -5.55
N GLY A 97 8.03 9.28 -5.25
CA GLY A 97 7.39 8.30 -4.39
C GLY A 97 7.24 8.68 -2.91
N ASP A 98 7.99 9.68 -2.42
CA ASP A 98 7.90 10.16 -1.04
C ASP A 98 6.79 11.21 -0.87
N LEU A 99 6.08 11.18 0.26
CA LEU A 99 5.01 12.14 0.58
C LEU A 99 5.12 12.58 2.05
N PRO A 100 4.98 13.90 2.33
CA PRO A 100 5.09 14.39 3.69
C PRO A 100 3.94 13.89 4.56
N ASP A 101 4.26 13.52 5.81
CA ASP A 101 3.26 13.11 6.81
C ASP A 101 2.14 14.15 7.03
N ALA A 102 2.47 15.44 6.85
CA ALA A 102 1.48 16.52 6.94
C ALA A 102 0.34 16.37 5.91
N LEU A 103 0.62 15.85 4.71
CA LEU A 103 -0.40 15.64 3.69
C LEU A 103 -1.39 14.55 4.10
N GLU A 104 -0.93 13.47 4.75
CA GLU A 104 -1.85 12.46 5.31
C GLU A 104 -2.78 13.07 6.34
N ALA A 105 -2.24 13.92 7.23
CA ALA A 105 -3.01 14.59 8.26
C ALA A 105 -4.04 15.56 7.66
N ASP A 106 -3.66 16.33 6.63
CA ASP A 106 -4.53 17.26 5.92
C ASP A 106 -5.67 16.52 5.20
N LEU A 107 -5.35 15.43 4.49
CA LEU A 107 -6.35 14.58 3.81
C LEU A 107 -7.38 14.04 4.82
N ARG A 108 -6.89 13.47 5.92
CA ARG A 108 -7.76 12.96 6.99
C ARG A 108 -8.60 14.09 7.62
N GLY A 109 -8.01 15.26 7.85
CA GLY A 109 -8.71 16.43 8.41
C GLY A 109 -9.80 16.97 7.48
N ALA A 110 -9.63 16.81 6.16
CA ALA A 110 -10.61 17.17 5.14
C ALA A 110 -11.65 16.05 4.86
N GLY A 111 -11.60 14.94 5.60
CA GLY A 111 -12.50 13.79 5.39
C GLY A 111 -12.19 12.99 4.12
N VAL A 112 -10.99 13.13 3.56
CA VAL A 112 -10.53 12.34 2.41
C VAL A 112 -9.92 11.03 2.92
N ASP A 113 -10.74 9.98 2.94
CA ASP A 113 -10.31 8.67 3.41
C ASP A 113 -9.38 7.96 2.42
N LEU A 114 -8.13 7.79 2.84
CA LEU A 114 -7.12 7.02 2.12
C LEU A 114 -7.45 5.52 2.04
N VAL A 115 -8.09 4.98 3.07
CA VAL A 115 -8.36 3.54 3.16
C VAL A 115 -9.84 3.26 2.99
N VAL A 116 -10.14 2.13 2.37
CA VAL A 116 -11.51 1.69 2.11
C VAL A 116 -11.98 0.80 3.26
N PRO A 117 -13.17 1.02 3.83
CA PRO A 117 -13.78 0.08 4.76
C PRO A 117 -13.87 -1.33 4.14
N ALA A 118 -13.65 -2.37 4.94
CA ALA A 118 -13.64 -3.75 4.45
C ALA A 118 -14.93 -4.16 3.71
N ALA A 119 -16.07 -3.56 4.08
CA ALA A 119 -17.37 -3.81 3.48
C ALA A 119 -17.48 -3.29 2.03
N ASP A 120 -16.71 -2.26 1.68
CA ASP A 120 -16.75 -1.61 0.36
C ASP A 120 -15.64 -2.13 -0.56
N GLN A 121 -14.85 -3.11 -0.10
CA GLN A 121 -13.80 -3.75 -0.89
C GLN A 121 -14.38 -4.98 -1.60
N VAL A 122 -14.14 -5.10 -2.90
CA VAL A 122 -14.39 -6.36 -3.61
C VAL A 122 -13.11 -7.18 -3.60
N VAL A 123 -13.15 -8.32 -2.91
CA VAL A 123 -11.99 -9.19 -2.73
C VAL A 123 -12.22 -10.53 -3.40
N GLN A 124 -11.22 -11.01 -4.12
CA GLN A 124 -11.23 -12.30 -4.78
C GLN A 124 -9.97 -13.08 -4.44
N CYS A 125 -10.14 -14.35 -4.10
CA CYS A 125 -9.05 -15.31 -3.98
C CYS A 125 -9.53 -16.67 -4.48
N ASP A 126 -8.71 -17.37 -5.26
CA ASP A 126 -9.02 -18.70 -5.80
C ASP A 126 -8.87 -19.85 -4.78
N CYS A 127 -8.69 -19.53 -3.50
CA CYS A 127 -8.66 -20.51 -2.42
C CYS A 127 -10.07 -20.97 -1.99
N ARG A 128 -10.15 -22.05 -1.20
CA ARG A 128 -11.42 -22.65 -0.74
C ARG A 128 -12.07 -21.95 0.47
N ALA A 129 -11.53 -20.82 0.91
CA ALA A 129 -12.08 -20.10 2.05
C ALA A 129 -13.45 -19.48 1.68
N ARG A 130 -14.37 -19.47 2.64
CA ARG A 130 -15.77 -19.03 2.43
C ARG A 130 -16.01 -17.54 2.75
N GLY A 131 -14.96 -16.76 3.01
CA GLY A 131 -15.07 -15.35 3.39
C GLY A 131 -14.06 -14.46 2.68
N PRO A 132 -14.29 -13.13 2.67
CA PRO A 132 -13.47 -12.18 1.91
C PRO A 132 -12.07 -12.00 2.50
N ARG A 133 -11.81 -12.49 3.72
CA ARG A 133 -10.52 -12.38 4.41
C ARG A 133 -9.90 -13.74 4.69
N CYS A 134 -9.43 -14.40 3.64
CA CYS A 134 -8.58 -15.57 3.81
C CYS A 134 -7.13 -15.15 4.15
N VAL A 135 -6.32 -16.10 4.62
CA VAL A 135 -4.91 -15.83 4.95
C VAL A 135 -4.11 -15.23 3.78
N HIS A 136 -4.45 -15.57 2.54
CA HIS A 136 -3.77 -15.04 1.35
C HIS A 136 -4.10 -13.57 1.11
N VAL A 137 -5.38 -13.19 1.25
CA VAL A 137 -5.83 -11.79 1.15
C VAL A 137 -5.11 -10.94 2.19
N VAL A 138 -5.09 -11.41 3.44
CA VAL A 138 -4.44 -10.71 4.54
C VAL A 138 -2.92 -10.58 4.29
N ALA A 139 -2.27 -11.62 3.75
CA ALA A 139 -0.85 -11.55 3.38
C ALA A 139 -0.59 -10.50 2.28
N VAL A 140 -1.49 -10.39 1.29
CA VAL A 140 -1.42 -9.33 0.27
C VAL A 140 -1.62 -7.95 0.88
N LEU A 141 -2.53 -7.79 1.84
CA LEU A 141 -2.72 -6.52 2.55
C LEU A 141 -1.48 -6.11 3.37
N TYR A 142 -0.82 -7.04 4.07
CA TYR A 142 0.47 -6.76 4.72
C TYR A 142 1.55 -6.36 3.73
N SER A 143 1.64 -7.05 2.59
CA SER A 143 2.61 -6.72 1.54
C SER A 143 2.31 -5.36 0.90
N LEU A 144 1.03 -4.98 0.80
CA LEU A 144 0.62 -3.66 0.37
C LEU A 144 1.01 -2.58 1.38
N VAL A 145 0.83 -2.83 2.68
CA VAL A 145 1.30 -1.93 3.75
C VAL A 145 2.80 -1.67 3.61
N GLN A 146 3.61 -2.73 3.48
CA GLN A 146 5.05 -2.59 3.27
C GLN A 146 5.37 -1.79 2.00
N ARG A 147 4.64 -2.02 0.91
CA ARG A 147 4.86 -1.30 -0.35
C ARG A 147 4.50 0.18 -0.24
N ILE A 148 3.50 0.54 0.55
CA ILE A 148 3.11 1.93 0.87
C ILE A 148 4.11 2.58 1.84
N ASP A 149 4.68 1.82 2.77
CA ASP A 149 5.78 2.31 3.60
C ASP A 149 7.00 2.69 2.74
N GLU A 150 7.28 1.91 1.70
CA GLU A 150 8.37 2.16 0.75
C GLU A 150 8.05 3.29 -0.26
N GLU A 151 6.79 3.43 -0.66
CA GLU A 151 6.34 4.43 -1.64
C GLU A 151 4.95 4.97 -1.27
N PRO A 152 4.90 5.98 -0.37
CA PRO A 152 3.66 6.63 0.08
C PRO A 152 2.70 7.05 -1.03
N ALA A 153 3.22 7.47 -2.19
CA ALA A 153 2.41 7.86 -3.35
C ALA A 153 1.41 6.79 -3.79
N LEU A 154 1.69 5.50 -3.56
CA LEU A 154 0.78 4.40 -3.90
C LEU A 154 -0.54 4.46 -3.12
N ALA A 155 -0.56 5.02 -1.90
CA ALA A 155 -1.79 5.20 -1.15
C ALA A 155 -2.76 6.16 -1.87
N LEU A 156 -2.23 7.17 -2.57
CA LEU A 156 -3.03 8.08 -3.40
C LEU A 156 -3.43 7.41 -4.71
N VAL A 157 -2.48 6.74 -5.40
CA VAL A 157 -2.74 6.06 -6.70
C VAL A 157 -3.85 5.03 -6.56
N LEU A 158 -3.91 4.29 -5.46
CA LEU A 158 -4.95 3.31 -5.19
C LEU A 158 -6.36 3.88 -5.18
N ARG A 159 -6.51 5.16 -4.86
CA ARG A 159 -7.80 5.83 -4.64
C ARG A 159 -8.09 6.91 -5.68
N SER A 160 -7.10 7.35 -6.45
CA SER A 160 -7.30 8.35 -7.50
C SER A 160 -8.18 7.81 -8.63
N ALA A 161 -8.68 8.69 -9.50
CA ALA A 161 -9.37 8.26 -10.70
C ALA A 161 -8.37 7.66 -11.72
N ARG A 162 -8.83 6.78 -12.62
CA ARG A 162 -8.04 6.34 -13.78
C ARG A 162 -7.83 7.49 -14.79
N ALA A 163 -6.99 8.46 -14.42
CA ALA A 163 -6.37 9.59 -15.13
C ALA A 163 -6.28 10.73 -14.10
N ALA A 164 -5.12 11.17 -13.61
CA ALA A 164 -3.95 11.57 -14.36
C ALA A 164 -2.68 10.82 -13.92
N ARG A 165 -1.83 10.48 -14.89
CA ARG A 165 -0.46 10.05 -14.64
C ARG A 165 0.29 11.18 -13.95
N ILE A 166 0.41 11.12 -12.63
CA ILE A 166 1.50 11.77 -11.91
C ILE A 166 2.73 10.91 -12.22
N GLY A 167 3.46 11.27 -13.27
CA GLY A 167 4.68 10.59 -13.69
C GLY A 167 4.44 9.17 -14.22
N GLU A 168 4.51 8.99 -15.53
CA GLU A 168 4.84 7.67 -16.06
C GLU A 168 6.27 7.33 -15.60
N SER A 169 6.36 6.56 -14.52
CA SER A 169 7.53 5.75 -14.16
C SER A 169 7.03 4.45 -13.55
N ALA A 170 6.32 3.68 -14.38
CA ALA A 170 6.32 2.24 -14.23
C ALA A 170 7.71 1.73 -14.63
N SER A 171 8.68 1.78 -13.71
CA SER A 171 9.86 0.91 -13.63
C SER A 171 10.90 1.54 -12.71
N GLY A 172 11.02 0.98 -11.50
CA GLY A 172 12.28 0.96 -10.75
C GLY A 172 12.74 2.28 -10.17
N VAL A 173 12.62 2.42 -8.84
CA VAL A 173 13.85 2.78 -8.13
C VAL A 173 14.88 1.75 -8.56
N GLU A 174 15.88 2.18 -9.33
CA GLU A 174 17.01 1.33 -9.69
C GLU A 174 17.69 0.93 -8.38
N ARG A 175 17.32 -0.25 -7.88
CA ARG A 175 17.89 -0.79 -6.66
C ARG A 175 19.31 -1.22 -7.02
N ILE A 176 20.29 -0.42 -6.61
CA ILE A 176 21.70 -0.78 -6.73
C ILE A 176 21.93 -1.99 -5.81
N PRO A 177 22.37 -3.16 -6.34
CA PRO A 177 22.77 -4.28 -5.51
C PRO A 177 23.85 -3.85 -4.50
N LEU A 178 23.78 -4.35 -3.27
CA LEU A 178 24.71 -3.92 -2.21
C LEU A 178 26.19 -4.11 -2.59
N GLY A 179 26.52 -5.12 -3.42
CA GLY A 179 27.87 -5.35 -3.92
C GLY A 179 28.34 -4.39 -5.03
N GLN A 180 27.45 -3.55 -5.55
CA GLN A 180 27.74 -2.51 -6.54
C GLN A 180 27.73 -1.10 -5.92
N LEU A 181 27.48 -1.02 -4.61
CA LEU A 181 27.50 0.21 -3.85
C LEU A 181 28.96 0.53 -3.52
N ASP A 182 29.53 1.56 -4.14
CA ASP A 182 30.87 2.05 -3.84
C ASP A 182 30.82 2.91 -2.56
N PRO A 183 31.33 2.43 -1.41
CA PRO A 183 31.24 3.16 -0.14
C PRO A 183 32.00 4.49 -0.17
N ALA A 184 33.04 4.61 -1.01
CA ALA A 184 33.85 5.81 -1.12
C ALA A 184 33.11 6.93 -1.86
N ARG A 185 32.18 6.58 -2.76
CA ARG A 185 31.40 7.55 -3.55
C ARG A 185 29.98 7.76 -3.04
N PHE A 186 29.48 6.85 -2.20
CA PHE A 186 28.09 6.88 -1.75
C PHE A 186 27.76 8.08 -0.84
N TYR A 187 28.74 8.60 -0.09
CA TYR A 187 28.57 9.77 0.78
C TYR A 187 29.01 11.09 0.14
N GLY A 188 29.40 11.08 -1.15
CA GLY A 188 29.98 12.22 -1.85
C GLY A 188 31.44 12.49 -1.45
N ASP A 189 32.20 13.11 -2.37
CA ASP A 189 33.52 13.71 -2.10
C ASP A 189 33.38 15.09 -1.42
#